data_AF-A0A3A8TNY1-F1
#
_entry.id   AF-A0A3A8TNY1-F1
#
_cell.length_a   1.000
_cell.length_b   1.000
_cell.length_c   1.000
_cell.angle_alpha   90.00
_cell.angle_beta   90.00
_cell.angle_gamma   90.00
#
_symmetry.space_group_name_H-M   'P 1'
#
loop_
_entity.id
_entity.type
_entity.pdbx_description
1 polymer ?
#
loop_
_entity_poly.entity_id
_entity_poly.type
_entity_poly.pdbx_seq_one_letter_code
_entity_poly.pdbx_strand_id
1 'polypeptide(L)'
;MDLHPSLESTAALIRRAFPDGVTEADYLPLLTVLYLHMSDRALAMVVGHFVGQDYPLILNDIYGVGGGSKPASPDAVVAVHARLVAAGLEEWTQEE
;
A
#
# COMPACT_ATOMS: atom_id res chain seq x y z
N MET A 1 -12.29 11.76 -2.12
CA MET A 1 -11.33 12.14 -1.07
C MET A 1 -10.09 12.61 -1.80
N ASP A 2 -9.79 13.91 -1.74
CA ASP A 2 -8.61 14.47 -2.39
C ASP A 2 -7.36 13.92 -1.70
N LEU A 3 -6.42 13.39 -2.49
CA LEU A 3 -5.15 12.90 -1.99
C LEU A 3 -4.28 14.10 -1.59
N HIS A 4 -3.61 14.03 -0.44
CA HIS A 4 -2.63 15.05 -0.08
C HIS A 4 -1.49 15.05 -1.12
N PRO A 5 -0.92 16.19 -1.52
CA PRO A 5 0.14 16.26 -2.53
C PRO A 5 1.35 15.38 -2.20
N SER A 6 1.66 15.23 -0.91
CA SER A 6 2.72 14.33 -0.42
C SER A 6 2.48 12.84 -0.73
N LEU A 7 1.25 12.45 -1.04
CA LEU A 7 0.88 11.06 -1.37
C LEU A 7 0.76 10.84 -2.88
N GLU A 8 0.87 11.88 -3.70
CA GLU A 8 0.78 11.76 -5.16
C GLU A 8 1.90 10.88 -5.71
N SER A 9 3.13 10.99 -5.19
CA SER A 9 4.25 10.11 -5.56
C SER A 9 3.97 8.65 -5.21
N THR A 10 3.42 8.38 -4.02
CA THR A 10 3.02 7.02 -3.62
C THR A 10 1.89 6.49 -4.49
N ALA A 11 0.89 7.30 -4.81
CA ALA A 11 -0.20 6.91 -5.69
C ALA A 11 0.30 6.63 -7.11
N ALA A 12 1.24 7.44 -7.62
CA ALA A 12 1.87 7.20 -8.91
C ALA A 12 2.63 5.87 -8.93
N LEU A 13 3.36 5.55 -7.85
CA LEU A 13 4.04 4.26 -7.69
C LEU A 13 3.06 3.08 -7.70
N ILE A 14 2.01 3.13 -6.86
CA ILE A 14 1.00 2.07 -6.79
C ILE A 14 0.32 1.90 -8.15
N ARG A 15 -0.01 2.98 -8.85
CA ARG A 15 -0.64 2.92 -10.18
C ARG A 15 0.28 2.33 -11.25
N ARG A 16 1.60 2.50 -11.13
CA ARG A 16 2.58 1.84 -11.99
C ARG A 16 2.71 0.35 -11.69
N ALA A 17 2.72 -0.02 -10.41
CA ALA A 17 2.80 -1.42 -9.97
C ALA A 17 1.51 -2.21 -10.24
N PHE A 18 0.36 -1.55 -10.17
CA PHE A 18 -0.98 -2.13 -10.31
C PHE A 18 -1.79 -1.33 -11.35
N PRO A 19 -1.46 -1.43 -12.64
CA PRO A 19 -2.16 -0.69 -13.70
C PRO A 19 -3.61 -1.16 -13.88
N ASP A 20 -3.91 -2.42 -13.55
CA ASP A 20 -5.26 -3.01 -13.62
C ASP A 20 -6.05 -2.84 -12.29
N GLY A 21 -5.44 -2.20 -11.29
CA GLY A 21 -5.98 -2.07 -9.94
C GLY A 21 -5.43 -3.10 -8.96
N VAL A 22 -5.70 -2.86 -7.67
CA VAL A 22 -5.25 -3.72 -6.57
C VAL A 22 -6.29 -4.82 -6.35
N THR A 23 -5.90 -6.07 -6.55
CA THR A 23 -6.79 -7.21 -6.28
C THR A 23 -6.91 -7.48 -4.78
N GLU A 24 -7.96 -8.19 -4.36
CA GLU A 24 -8.13 -8.60 -2.96
C GLU A 24 -6.94 -9.44 -2.44
N ALA A 25 -6.32 -10.24 -3.32
CA ALA A 25 -5.15 -11.05 -2.97
C ALA A 25 -3.89 -10.19 -2.79
N ASP A 26 -3.76 -9.09 -3.53
CA ASP A 26 -2.65 -8.14 -3.43
C ASP A 26 -2.85 -7.10 -2.32
N TYR A 27 -4.07 -6.94 -1.80
CA TYR A 27 -4.43 -5.90 -0.82
C TYR A 27 -3.65 -6.00 0.50
N LEU A 28 -3.74 -7.13 1.21
CA LEU A 28 -3.02 -7.34 2.46
C LEU A 28 -1.48 -7.29 2.30
N PRO A 29 -0.87 -7.93 1.29
CA PRO A 29 0.56 -7.81 1.07
C PRO A 29 0.97 -6.38 0.70
N LEU A 30 0.17 -5.63 -0.06
CA LEU A 30 0.42 -4.21 -0.32
C LEU A 30 0.45 -3.38 0.97
N LEU A 31 -0.53 -3.58 1.85
CA LEU A 31 -0.53 -2.93 3.17
C LEU A 31 0.74 -3.27 3.94
N THR A 32 1.12 -4.56 3.98
CA THR A 32 2.30 -5.03 4.72
C THR A 32 3.60 -4.39 4.24
N VAL A 33 3.78 -4.29 2.91
CA VAL A 33 5.00 -3.68 2.35
C VAL A 33 5.06 -2.20 2.66
N LEU A 34 3.99 -1.46 2.35
CA LEU A 34 3.99 0.00 2.51
C LEU A 34 3.95 0.44 3.98
N TYR A 35 3.43 -0.40 4.88
CA TYR A 35 3.44 -0.17 6.33
C TYR A 35 4.84 0.09 6.89
N LEU A 36 5.87 -0.50 6.29
CA LEU A 36 7.26 -0.29 6.72
C LEU A 36 7.85 1.06 6.28
N HIS A 37 7.21 1.74 5.33
CA HIS A 37 7.75 2.95 4.69
C HIS A 37 6.95 4.22 5.00
N MET A 38 5.70 4.11 5.46
CA MET A 38 4.86 5.27 5.74
C MET A 38 3.92 5.04 6.92
N SER A 39 3.40 6.12 7.49
CA SER A 39 2.47 6.04 8.63
C SER A 39 1.12 5.41 8.25
N ASP A 40 0.46 4.77 9.22
CA ASP A 40 -0.87 4.13 9.09
C ASP A 40 -1.90 5.04 8.38
N ARG A 41 -1.93 6.33 8.74
CA ARG A 41 -2.85 7.31 8.15
C ARG A 41 -2.57 7.54 6.67
N ALA A 42 -1.30 7.69 6.30
CA ALA A 42 -0.87 7.91 4.94
C ALA A 42 -1.21 6.70 4.07
N LEU A 43 -0.93 5.49 4.60
CA LEU A 43 -1.28 4.23 3.97
C LEU A 43 -2.79 4.08 3.77
N ALA A 44 -3.59 4.38 4.79
CA ALA A 44 -5.04 4.30 4.69
C ALA A 44 -5.63 5.28 3.67
N MET A 45 -5.08 6.51 3.58
CA MET A 45 -5.50 7.50 2.60
C MET A 45 -5.17 7.07 1.17
N VAL A 46 -3.93 6.64 0.92
CA VAL A 46 -3.51 6.27 -0.43
C VAL A 46 -4.24 5.00 -0.89
N VAL A 47 -4.31 3.97 -0.05
CA VAL A 47 -4.98 2.72 -0.41
C VAL A 47 -6.48 2.93 -0.57
N GLY A 48 -7.11 3.73 0.28
CA GLY A 48 -8.54 4.08 0.14
C GLY A 48 -8.89 4.72 -1.19
N HIS A 49 -7.95 5.45 -1.79
CA HIS A 49 -8.12 5.99 -3.13
C HIS A 49 -8.16 4.91 -4.23
N PHE A 50 -7.46 3.78 -4.06
CA PHE A 50 -7.40 2.71 -5.06
C PHE A 50 -8.48 1.65 -4.90
N VAL A 51 -8.74 1.18 -3.68
CA VAL A 51 -9.77 0.14 -3.42
C VAL A 51 -11.17 0.72 -3.23
N GLY A 52 -11.30 2.04 -3.07
CA GLY A 52 -12.60 2.69 -2.84
C GLY A 52 -13.26 2.29 -1.51
N GLN A 53 -12.49 1.75 -0.57
CA GLN A 53 -12.97 1.31 0.75
C GLN A 53 -12.89 2.45 1.76
N ASP A 54 -13.78 2.42 2.76
CA ASP A 54 -13.80 3.40 3.85
C ASP A 54 -12.48 3.42 4.64
N TYR A 55 -11.98 4.63 4.88
CA TYR A 55 -10.81 4.90 5.71
C TYR A 55 -10.77 4.14 7.05
N PRO A 56 -11.84 4.12 7.89
CA PRO A 56 -11.82 3.36 9.15
C PRO A 56 -11.68 1.84 8.97
N LEU A 57 -12.17 1.27 7.87
CA LEU A 57 -11.99 -0.16 7.57
C LEU A 57 -10.53 -0.44 7.23
N ILE A 58 -9.93 0.39 6.36
CA ILE A 58 -8.53 0.22 5.97
C ILE A 58 -7.59 0.40 7.15
N LEU A 59 -7.84 1.37 8.04
CA LEU A 59 -7.08 1.49 9.29
C LEU A 59 -7.16 0.22 10.13
N ASN A 60 -8.35 -0.39 10.25
CA ASN A 60 -8.50 -1.66 10.97
C ASN A 60 -7.67 -2.77 10.33
N ASP A 61 -7.64 -2.86 8.99
CA ASP A 61 -6.81 -3.81 8.27
C ASP A 61 -5.32 -3.58 8.51
N ILE A 62 -4.86 -2.32 8.47
CA ILE A 62 -3.47 -1.94 8.75
C ILE A 62 -3.07 -2.36 10.18
N TYR A 63 -3.89 -2.05 11.18
CA TYR A 63 -3.64 -2.52 12.55
C TYR A 63 -3.67 -4.04 12.65
N GLY A 64 -4.52 -4.71 11.88
CA GLY A 64 -4.56 -6.17 11.79
C GLY A 64 -3.27 -6.75 11.23
N VAL A 65 -2.68 -6.13 10.20
CA VAL A 65 -1.41 -6.53 9.60
C VAL A 65 -0.25 -6.29 10.58
N GLY A 66 -0.12 -5.07 11.13
CA GLY A 66 0.94 -4.73 12.07
C GLY A 66 0.86 -5.49 13.40
N GLY A 67 -0.36 -5.84 13.84
CA GLY A 67 -0.62 -6.64 15.03
C GLY A 67 -0.61 -8.16 14.81
N GLY A 68 -0.46 -8.63 13.57
CA GLY A 68 -0.42 -10.06 13.23
C GLY A 68 -1.79 -10.78 13.24
N SER A 69 -2.89 -10.07 13.44
CA SER A 69 -4.26 -10.61 13.39
C SER A 69 -4.75 -10.87 11.96
N LYS A 70 -4.18 -10.19 10.96
CA LYS A 70 -4.45 -10.37 9.52
C LYS A 70 -3.12 -10.52 8.77
N PRO A 71 -2.43 -11.66 8.91
CA PRO A 71 -1.14 -11.86 8.25
C PRO A 71 -1.33 -11.96 6.74
N ALA A 72 -0.54 -11.20 5.98
CA ALA A 72 -0.41 -11.42 4.55
C ALA A 72 0.45 -12.67 4.28
N SER A 73 0.16 -13.38 3.19
CA SER A 73 0.99 -14.51 2.78
C SER A 73 2.41 -14.02 2.44
N PRO A 74 3.48 -14.63 3.00
CA PRO A 74 4.84 -14.15 2.80
C PRO A 74 5.27 -14.18 1.33
N ASP A 75 4.82 -15.20 0.59
CA ASP A 75 5.05 -15.28 -0.86
C ASP A 75 4.41 -14.12 -1.63
N ALA A 76 3.17 -13.76 -1.26
CA ALA A 76 2.47 -12.63 -1.84
C ALA A 76 3.10 -11.28 -1.45
N VAL A 77 3.61 -11.14 -0.22
CA VAL A 77 4.37 -9.96 0.23
C VAL A 77 5.61 -9.78 -0.63
N VAL A 78 6.37 -10.86 -0.88
CA VAL A 78 7.57 -10.82 -1.73
C VAL A 78 7.20 -10.46 -3.17
N ALA A 79 6.12 -11.03 -3.72
CA ALA A 79 5.67 -10.73 -5.07
C ALA A 79 5.23 -9.26 -5.23
N VAL A 80 4.45 -8.73 -4.28
CA VAL A 80 4.03 -7.33 -4.27
C VAL A 80 5.22 -6.39 -4.08
N HIS A 81 6.13 -6.71 -3.17
CA HIS A 81 7.36 -5.95 -2.99
C HIS A 81 8.17 -5.89 -4.28
N ALA A 82 8.38 -7.03 -4.96
CA ALA A 82 9.10 -7.07 -6.23
C ALA A 82 8.41 -6.24 -7.33
N ARG A 83 7.07 -6.25 -7.39
CA ARG A 83 6.31 -5.39 -8.31
C ARG A 83 6.50 -3.90 -8.01
N LEU A 84 6.46 -3.52 -6.73
CA LEU A 84 6.68 -2.14 -6.30
C LEU A 84 8.11 -1.69 -6.62
N VAL A 85 9.11 -2.54 -6.35
CA VAL A 85 10.51 -2.29 -6.74
C VAL A 85 10.64 -2.06 -8.24
N ALA A 86 10.05 -2.94 -9.06
CA ALA A 86 10.05 -2.78 -10.52
C ALA A 86 9.32 -1.51 -11.00
N ALA A 87 8.42 -0.96 -10.19
CA ALA A 87 7.71 0.29 -10.47
C ALA A 87 8.45 1.56 -9.98
N GLY A 88 9.57 1.41 -9.27
CA GLY A 88 10.38 2.51 -8.73
C GLY A 88 10.28 2.73 -7.22
N LEU A 89 9.95 1.71 -6.41
CA LEU A 89 9.88 1.82 -4.95
C LEU A 89 11.20 2.30 -4.32
N GLU A 90 12.32 1.83 -4.87
CA GLU A 90 13.66 2.24 -4.40
C GLU A 90 13.91 3.73 -4.65
N GLU A 91 13.47 4.25 -5.81
CA GLU A 91 13.58 5.68 -6.11
C GLU A 91 12.67 6.49 -5.19
N TRP A 92 11.42 6.04 -4.99
CA TRP A 92 10.44 6.69 -4.12
C TRP A 92 10.89 6.74 -2.64
N THR A 93 11.53 5.69 -2.14
CA THR A 93 12.05 5.67 -0.75
C THR A 93 13.29 6.55 -0.54
N GLN A 94 13.94 7.00 -1.61
CA GLN A 94 15.09 7.92 -1.58
C GLN A 94 14.69 9.39 -1.73
N GLU A 95 13.41 9.71 -1.97
CA GLU A 95 12.92 11.09 -2.11
C GLU A 95 12.72 11.82 -0.77
N GLU A 96 13.14 11.22 0.36
CA GLU A 96 13.08 11.80 1.72
C GLU A 96 14.36 12.52 2.15
#